data_AF-G3B7C8-F1
#
_entry.id   AF-G3B7C8-F1
#
_cell.length_a   1.000
_cell.length_b   1.000
_cell.length_c   1.000
_cell.angle_alpha   90.00
_cell.angle_beta   90.00
_cell.angle_gamma   90.00
#
_symmetry.space_group_name_H-M   'P 1'
#
loop_
_entity.id
_entity.type
_entity.pdbx_description
1 polymer ?
#
loop_
_entity_poly.entity_id
_entity_poly.type
_entity_poly.pdbx_seq_one_letter_code
_entity_poly.pdbx_strand_id
1 'polypeptide(L)'
;MVVHNPNNWHWVDKNCLPWSKEYFTSEFVNTEVEKDSYKFTLSSVNSVEGDCDVTQRKGRVLCIYDMTLTFGITGSKDEESFSGTITVPEFIHDQEEDDYVFNVSSESCNSEIKSLFLPVLKQKLMKFQGDLIKAHEKDVQHTT
;
A
#
# COMPACT_ATOMS: atom_id res chain seq x y z
N MET A 1 -12.75 1.86 29.39
CA MET A 1 -11.84 1.19 30.35
C MET A 1 -10.42 1.40 29.81
N VAL A 2 -9.59 2.21 30.47
CA VAL A 2 -8.20 2.43 30.02
C VAL A 2 -7.38 1.24 30.49
N VAL A 3 -6.81 0.48 29.55
CA VAL A 3 -5.90 -0.63 29.89
C VAL A 3 -4.60 0.01 30.36
N HIS A 4 -4.23 -0.21 31.62
CA HIS A 4 -2.99 0.27 32.19
C HIS A 4 -1.84 -0.67 31.75
N ASN A 5 -0.94 -0.20 30.87
CA ASN A 5 0.26 -0.94 30.44
C ASN A 5 1.54 -0.32 31.02
N PRO A 6 1.77 -0.42 32.34
CA PRO A 6 2.90 0.20 32.99
C PRO A 6 4.21 -0.37 32.43
N ASN A 7 5.13 0.52 32.07
CA ASN A 7 6.42 0.20 31.44
C ASN A 7 6.33 -0.55 30.10
N ASN A 8 5.18 -0.56 29.41
CA ASN A 8 4.96 -1.28 28.14
C ASN A 8 5.36 -2.78 28.20
N TRP A 9 5.03 -3.45 29.31
CA TRP A 9 5.34 -4.87 29.52
C TRP A 9 4.29 -5.81 28.90
N HIS A 10 3.05 -5.37 28.74
CA HIS A 10 2.03 -6.11 28.02
C HIS A 10 2.11 -5.82 26.53
N TRP A 11 1.96 -6.88 25.73
CA TRP A 11 1.84 -6.77 24.28
C TRP A 11 0.59 -5.98 23.92
N VAL A 12 0.77 -4.93 23.13
CA VAL A 12 -0.33 -4.22 22.46
C VAL A 12 -0.22 -4.57 20.99
N ASP A 13 -1.25 -5.19 20.46
CA ASP A 13 -1.35 -5.58 19.06
C ASP A 13 -2.59 -4.89 18.49
N LYS A 14 -2.41 -4.19 17.37
CA LYS A 14 -3.49 -3.46 16.69
C LYS A 14 -3.57 -3.93 15.25
N ASN A 15 -4.68 -4.58 14.93
CA ASN A 15 -5.06 -4.87 13.55
C ASN A 15 -5.29 -3.55 12.80
N CYS A 16 -4.45 -3.32 11.80
CA CYS A 16 -4.44 -2.15 10.94
C CYS A 16 -4.89 -2.45 9.51
N LEU A 17 -5.31 -3.68 9.18
CA LEU A 17 -5.84 -4.02 7.85
C LEU A 17 -7.02 -3.13 7.42
N PRO A 18 -7.99 -2.77 8.29
CA PRO A 18 -9.03 -1.80 7.93
C PRO A 18 -8.47 -0.43 7.56
N TRP A 19 -7.47 0.04 8.30
CA TRP A 19 -6.79 1.31 8.01
C TRP A 19 -6.04 1.23 6.68
N SER A 20 -5.34 0.12 6.41
CA SER A 20 -4.61 -0.09 5.16
C SER A 20 -5.53 -0.02 3.93
N LYS A 21 -6.73 -0.60 4.02
CA LYS A 21 -7.77 -0.51 2.96
C LYS A 21 -8.14 0.94 2.65
N GLU A 22 -8.39 1.73 3.69
CA GLU A 22 -8.73 3.15 3.57
C GLU A 22 -7.54 3.97 3.05
N TYR A 23 -6.34 3.68 3.54
CA TYR A 23 -5.10 4.32 3.11
C TYR A 23 -4.85 4.12 1.62
N PHE A 24 -4.90 2.87 1.11
CA PHE A 24 -4.73 2.61 -0.31
C PHE A 24 -5.83 3.30 -1.14
N THR A 25 -7.07 3.30 -0.66
CA THR A 25 -8.17 3.95 -1.38
C THR A 25 -7.98 5.47 -1.46
N SER A 26 -7.57 6.11 -0.37
CA SER A 26 -7.42 7.57 -0.30
C SER A 26 -6.15 8.08 -0.95
N GLU A 27 -5.02 7.41 -0.71
CA GLU A 27 -3.73 7.88 -1.18
C GLU A 27 -3.41 7.41 -2.60
N PHE A 28 -3.95 6.28 -3.09
CA PHE A 28 -3.52 5.69 -4.37
C PHE A 28 -4.50 5.95 -5.50
N VAL A 29 -5.81 5.96 -5.24
CA VAL A 29 -6.81 6.25 -6.28
C VAL A 29 -6.61 7.67 -6.82
N ASN A 30 -6.82 7.85 -8.11
CA ASN A 30 -6.52 9.09 -8.85
C ASN A 30 -5.03 9.41 -8.97
N THR A 31 -4.12 8.45 -8.72
CA THR A 31 -2.72 8.61 -9.14
C THR A 31 -2.66 8.64 -10.65
N GLU A 32 -2.26 9.77 -11.21
CA GLU A 32 -2.13 9.97 -12.65
C GLU A 32 -0.67 9.96 -13.08
N VAL A 33 -0.38 9.33 -14.22
CA VAL A 33 0.90 9.40 -14.91
C VAL A 33 0.64 9.73 -16.36
N GLU A 34 1.18 10.86 -16.82
CA GLU A 34 1.11 11.28 -18.21
C GLU A 34 2.53 11.31 -18.78
N LYS A 35 2.77 10.49 -19.81
CA LYS A 35 4.07 10.40 -20.47
C LYS A 35 3.90 9.93 -21.90
N ASP A 36 4.59 10.61 -22.81
CA ASP A 36 4.46 10.42 -24.26
C ASP A 36 2.98 10.63 -24.69
N SER A 37 2.39 9.67 -25.42
CA SER A 37 0.96 9.67 -25.79
C SER A 37 0.05 8.97 -24.78
N TYR A 38 0.59 8.53 -23.63
CA TYR A 38 -0.16 7.74 -22.66
C TYR A 38 -0.52 8.55 -21.42
N LYS A 39 -1.79 8.46 -21.03
CA LYS A 39 -2.27 8.89 -19.72
C LYS A 39 -2.79 7.68 -18.97
N PHE A 40 -2.27 7.43 -17.78
CA PHE A 40 -2.72 6.38 -16.88
C PHE A 40 -3.33 6.98 -15.62
N THR A 41 -4.35 6.34 -15.09
CA THR A 41 -4.98 6.69 -13.81
C THR A 41 -5.25 5.41 -13.03
N LEU A 42 -4.81 5.37 -11.77
CA LEU A 42 -5.26 4.30 -10.86
C LEU A 42 -6.75 4.52 -10.54
N SER A 43 -7.61 3.66 -11.05
CA SER A 43 -9.06 3.84 -10.99
C SER A 43 -9.67 3.36 -9.68
N SER A 44 -9.12 2.29 -9.09
CA SER A 44 -9.71 1.65 -7.92
C SER A 44 -8.71 0.76 -7.17
N VAL A 45 -9.00 0.53 -5.89
CA VAL A 45 -8.43 -0.56 -5.11
C VAL A 45 -9.46 -1.70 -5.12
N ASN A 46 -9.13 -2.80 -5.79
CA ASN A 46 -10.05 -3.93 -5.97
C ASN A 46 -10.02 -4.88 -4.78
N SER A 47 -8.83 -5.17 -4.25
CA SER A 47 -8.67 -5.97 -3.03
C SER A 47 -7.41 -5.60 -2.25
N VAL A 48 -7.51 -5.74 -0.93
CA VAL A 48 -6.40 -5.69 0.03
C VAL A 48 -6.69 -6.79 1.03
N GLU A 49 -5.93 -7.87 0.94
CA GLU A 49 -6.14 -9.11 1.68
C GLU A 49 -4.85 -9.53 2.36
N GLY A 50 -4.93 -10.24 3.48
CA GLY A 50 -3.78 -10.60 4.32
C GLY A 50 -3.84 -9.94 5.69
N ASP A 51 -2.68 -9.78 6.31
CA ASP A 51 -2.52 -9.32 7.69
C ASP A 51 -1.69 -8.04 7.75
N CYS A 52 -2.03 -7.16 8.68
CA CYS A 52 -1.33 -5.90 8.88
C CYS A 52 -1.52 -5.44 10.31
N ASP A 53 -0.45 -5.49 11.10
CA ASP A 53 -0.48 -5.23 12.52
C ASP A 53 0.59 -4.24 12.93
N VAL A 54 0.25 -3.38 13.88
CA VAL A 54 1.18 -2.46 14.54
C VAL A 54 1.23 -2.81 16.02
N THR A 55 2.43 -2.98 16.54
CA THR A 55 2.68 -3.35 17.93
C THR A 55 3.73 -2.45 18.57
N GLN A 56 3.72 -2.38 19.89
CA GLN A 56 4.81 -1.76 20.65
C GLN A 56 5.56 -2.82 21.46
N ARG A 57 6.89 -2.88 21.27
CA ARG A 57 7.76 -3.77 22.04
C ARG A 57 9.00 -3.02 22.50
N LYS A 58 9.29 -3.10 23.81
CA LYS A 58 10.46 -2.45 24.44
C LYS A 58 10.57 -0.95 24.10
N GLY A 59 9.44 -0.24 24.09
CA GLY A 59 9.37 1.19 23.79
C GLY A 59 9.55 1.56 22.31
N ARG A 60 9.63 0.57 21.40
CA ARG A 60 9.67 0.78 19.96
C ARG A 60 8.35 0.35 19.33
N VAL A 61 7.86 1.17 18.41
CA VAL A 61 6.73 0.82 17.54
C VAL A 61 7.27 -0.02 16.39
N LEU A 62 6.64 -1.16 16.15
CA LEU A 62 6.97 -2.09 15.09
C LEU A 62 5.70 -2.33 14.27
N CYS A 63 5.85 -2.60 12.99
CA CYS A 63 4.78 -3.11 12.15
C CYS A 63 5.18 -4.47 11.59
N ILE A 64 4.19 -5.28 11.28
CA ILE A 64 4.34 -6.45 10.45
C ILE A 64 3.13 -6.49 9.52
N TYR A 65 3.37 -6.73 8.24
CA TYR A 65 2.30 -6.88 7.29
C TYR A 65 2.73 -7.87 6.22
N ASP A 66 1.74 -8.60 5.72
CA ASP A 66 1.82 -9.49 4.59
C ASP A 66 0.48 -9.40 3.88
N MET A 67 0.46 -8.70 2.75
CA MET A 67 -0.75 -8.39 2.01
C MET A 67 -0.63 -8.72 0.53
N THR A 68 -1.72 -9.20 -0.05
CA THR A 68 -1.94 -9.20 -1.49
C THR A 68 -2.77 -7.98 -1.86
N LEU A 69 -2.27 -7.18 -2.80
CA LEU A 69 -2.93 -5.96 -3.26
C LEU A 69 -3.37 -6.13 -4.72
N THR A 70 -4.61 -5.76 -5.04
CA THR A 70 -5.09 -5.70 -6.42
C THR A 70 -5.67 -4.32 -6.70
N PHE A 71 -5.18 -3.68 -7.76
CA PHE A 71 -5.60 -2.35 -8.20
C PHE A 71 -6.18 -2.41 -9.61
N GLY A 72 -7.21 -1.60 -9.85
CA GLY A 72 -7.68 -1.26 -11.19
C GLY A 72 -6.91 -0.06 -11.73
N ILE A 73 -6.50 -0.15 -12.99
CA ILE A 73 -5.87 0.95 -13.72
C ILE A 73 -6.62 1.19 -15.02
N THR A 74 -6.88 2.46 -15.33
CA THR A 74 -7.37 2.88 -16.63
C THR A 74 -6.32 3.73 -17.31
N GLY A 75 -6.36 3.78 -18.63
CA GLY A 75 -5.53 4.70 -19.38
C GLY A 75 -6.12 5.04 -20.73
N SER A 76 -5.49 5.99 -21.39
CA SER A 76 -5.83 6.42 -22.73
C SER A 76 -4.59 6.65 -23.55
N LYS A 77 -4.67 6.31 -24.84
CA LYS A 77 -3.66 6.60 -25.86
C LYS A 77 -4.34 7.23 -27.06
N ASP A 78 -3.98 8.46 -27.42
CA ASP A 78 -4.47 9.13 -28.65
C ASP A 78 -6.01 8.97 -28.84
N GLU A 79 -6.78 9.18 -27.77
CA GLU A 79 -8.26 9.02 -27.65
C GLU A 79 -8.82 7.59 -27.48
N GLU A 80 -8.02 6.54 -27.61
CA GLU A 80 -8.43 5.17 -27.29
C GLU A 80 -8.24 4.86 -25.80
N SER A 81 -9.32 4.53 -25.09
CA SER A 81 -9.28 4.13 -23.68
C SER A 81 -9.03 2.64 -23.52
N PHE A 82 -8.22 2.27 -22.53
CA PHE A 82 -7.99 0.88 -22.12
C PHE A 82 -8.07 0.74 -20.59
N SER A 83 -8.23 -0.48 -20.13
CA SER A 83 -8.23 -0.84 -18.72
C SER A 83 -7.30 -2.02 -18.45
N GLY A 84 -6.83 -2.10 -17.22
CA GLY A 84 -6.05 -3.22 -16.74
C GLY A 84 -6.14 -3.38 -15.23
N THR A 85 -5.46 -4.41 -14.75
CA THR A 85 -5.34 -4.75 -13.35
C THR A 85 -3.86 -4.91 -13.00
N ILE A 86 -3.46 -4.38 -11.85
CA ILE A 86 -2.13 -4.56 -11.28
C ILE A 86 -2.29 -5.32 -9.97
N THR A 87 -1.61 -6.45 -9.84
CA THR A 87 -1.58 -7.25 -8.62
C THR A 87 -0.18 -7.28 -8.05
N VAL A 88 -0.06 -6.97 -6.76
CA VAL A 88 1.14 -7.18 -5.95
C VAL A 88 0.85 -8.43 -5.10
N PRO A 89 1.38 -9.61 -5.47
CA PRO A 89 1.02 -10.86 -4.79
C PRO A 89 1.54 -10.89 -3.35
N GLU A 90 2.74 -10.35 -3.13
CA GLU A 90 3.42 -10.33 -1.85
C GLU A 90 3.90 -8.90 -1.57
N PHE A 91 3.13 -8.17 -0.77
CA PHE A 91 3.52 -6.89 -0.20
C PHE A 91 3.78 -7.09 1.29
N ILE A 92 5.06 -7.19 1.66
CA ILE A 92 5.48 -7.59 3.00
C ILE A 92 6.39 -6.54 3.65
N HIS A 93 6.50 -6.62 4.97
CA HIS A 93 7.35 -5.74 5.77
C HIS A 93 8.84 -5.85 5.37
N ASP A 94 9.54 -4.72 5.38
CA ASP A 94 10.98 -4.61 5.13
C ASP A 94 11.45 -5.12 3.75
N GLN A 95 10.57 -5.08 2.73
CA GLN A 95 10.98 -5.31 1.33
C GLN A 95 11.91 -4.21 0.82
N GLU A 96 12.97 -4.61 0.13
CA GLU A 96 13.82 -3.69 -0.62
C GLU A 96 13.15 -3.27 -1.94
N GLU A 97 13.67 -2.23 -2.58
CA GLU A 97 13.09 -1.67 -3.81
C GLU A 97 13.02 -2.70 -4.96
N ASP A 98 13.96 -3.63 -5.01
CA ASP A 98 14.06 -4.65 -6.06
C ASP A 98 13.23 -5.91 -5.75
N ASP A 99 12.69 -6.04 -4.53
CA ASP A 99 11.89 -7.21 -4.11
C ASP A 99 10.43 -7.14 -4.56
N TYR A 100 9.96 -5.96 -4.99
CA TYR A 100 8.57 -5.76 -5.38
C TYR A 100 8.24 -6.49 -6.69
N VAL A 101 7.34 -7.47 -6.61
CA VAL A 101 6.82 -8.19 -7.78
C VAL A 101 5.47 -7.61 -8.18
N PHE A 102 5.32 -7.32 -9.47
CA PHE A 102 4.06 -6.81 -10.05
C PHE A 102 3.57 -7.70 -11.19
N ASN A 103 2.33 -8.16 -11.07
CA ASN A 103 1.60 -8.85 -12.11
C ASN A 103 0.64 -7.85 -12.79
N VAL A 104 0.85 -7.62 -14.08
CA VAL A 104 0.01 -6.69 -14.86
C VAL A 104 -0.81 -7.51 -15.85
N SER A 105 -2.11 -7.23 -15.90
CA SER A 105 -3.06 -7.83 -16.83
C SER A 105 -3.87 -6.74 -17.51
N SER A 106 -3.68 -6.58 -18.83
CA SER A 106 -4.44 -5.68 -19.70
C SER A 106 -4.47 -6.28 -21.11
N GLU A 107 -5.42 -5.86 -21.94
CA GLU A 107 -5.58 -6.39 -23.30
C GLU A 107 -4.45 -5.99 -24.25
N SER A 108 -3.90 -4.78 -24.09
CA SER A 108 -2.94 -4.22 -25.06
C SER A 108 -1.80 -3.37 -24.47
N CYS A 109 -1.82 -3.03 -23.18
CA CYS A 109 -0.95 -1.99 -22.61
C CYS A 109 -0.04 -2.47 -21.46
N ASN A 110 0.25 -3.78 -21.40
CA ASN A 110 1.01 -4.37 -20.28
C ASN A 110 2.43 -3.79 -20.18
N SER A 111 3.09 -3.57 -21.31
CA SER A 111 4.47 -3.09 -21.36
C SER A 111 4.59 -1.65 -20.88
N GLU A 112 3.61 -0.83 -21.25
CA GLU A 112 3.55 0.60 -20.94
C GLU A 112 3.14 0.84 -19.49
N ILE A 113 2.19 0.06 -18.96
CA ILE A 113 1.88 0.07 -17.52
C ILE A 113 3.14 -0.29 -16.73
N LYS A 114 3.88 -1.32 -17.16
CA LYS A 114 5.12 -1.77 -16.50
C LYS A 114 6.22 -0.71 -16.49
N SER A 115 6.44 -0.03 -17.61
CA SER A 115 7.55 0.92 -17.75
C SER A 115 7.22 2.33 -17.24
N LEU A 116 5.97 2.77 -17.37
CA LEU A 116 5.57 4.15 -17.08
C LEU A 116 4.90 4.29 -15.72
N PHE A 117 3.99 3.37 -15.36
CA PHE A 117 3.17 3.51 -14.16
C PHE A 117 3.75 2.79 -12.93
N LEU A 118 4.27 1.57 -13.08
CA LEU A 118 4.79 0.80 -11.94
C LEU A 118 5.90 1.51 -11.14
N PRO A 119 6.84 2.27 -11.74
CA PRO A 119 7.81 3.02 -10.95
C PRO A 119 7.14 4.01 -9.97
N VAL A 120 6.06 4.68 -10.40
CA VAL A 120 5.30 5.61 -9.56
C VAL A 120 4.53 4.85 -8.48
N LEU A 121 3.87 3.75 -8.84
CA LEU A 121 3.15 2.91 -7.88
C LEU A 121 4.11 2.36 -6.79
N LYS A 122 5.28 1.86 -7.19
CA LYS A 122 6.31 1.34 -6.30
C LYS A 122 6.76 2.41 -5.30
N GLN A 123 7.05 3.62 -5.77
CA GLN A 123 7.45 4.74 -4.91
C GLN A 123 6.36 5.11 -3.89
N LYS A 124 5.07 4.90 -4.19
CA LYS A 124 3.98 5.09 -3.23
C LYS A 124 3.89 3.93 -2.23
N LEU A 125 4.06 2.69 -2.69
CA LEU A 125 4.10 1.51 -1.80
C LEU A 125 5.24 1.61 -0.78
N MET A 126 6.42 2.08 -1.18
CA MET A 126 7.56 2.27 -0.28
C MET A 126 7.30 3.27 0.86
N LYS A 127 6.32 4.17 0.72
CA LYS A 127 5.93 5.11 1.80
C LYS A 127 5.00 4.50 2.83
N PHE A 128 4.28 3.44 2.46
CA PHE A 128 3.26 2.81 3.29
C PHE A 128 3.76 2.46 4.69
N GLN A 129 4.94 1.84 4.81
CA GLN A 129 5.48 1.44 6.13
C GLN A 129 5.69 2.65 7.05
N GLY A 130 6.23 3.74 6.52
CA GLY A 130 6.43 4.98 7.28
C GLY A 130 5.10 5.61 7.70
N ASP A 131 4.13 5.65 6.78
CA ASP A 131 2.81 6.23 7.02
C ASP A 131 1.97 5.39 7.99
N LEU A 132 2.06 4.06 7.91
CA LEU A 132 1.43 3.11 8.84
C LEU A 132 1.93 3.32 10.28
N ILE A 133 3.25 3.39 10.47
CA ILE A 133 3.84 3.63 11.79
C ILE A 133 3.40 5.00 12.30
N LYS A 134 3.50 6.05 11.48
CA LYS A 134 3.13 7.42 11.87
C LYS A 134 1.65 7.56 12.22
N ALA A 135 0.77 6.84 11.54
CA ALA A 135 -0.66 6.86 11.81
C ALA A 135 -1.02 6.21 13.15
N HIS A 136 -0.25 5.21 13.59
CA HIS A 136 -0.59 4.39 14.75
C HIS A 136 0.39 4.46 15.92
N GLU A 137 1.52 5.15 15.78
CA GLU A 137 2.54 5.25 16.83
C GLU A 137 1.95 5.79 18.14
N LYS A 138 1.04 6.78 18.06
CA LYS A 138 0.39 7.38 19.23
C LYS A 138 -0.67 6.49 19.85
N ASP A 139 -1.26 5.59 19.07
CA ASP A 139 -2.29 4.67 19.55
C ASP A 139 -1.68 3.55 20.39
N VAL A 140 -0.43 3.18 20.10
CA VAL A 140 0.28 2.12 20.81
C VAL A 140 1.29 2.65 21.83
N GLN A 141 1.72 3.92 21.73
CA GLN A 141 2.57 4.56 22.72
C GLN A 141 1.73 5.07 23.91
N HIS A 142 1.75 4.33 25.02
CA HIS A 142 1.29 4.88 26.30
C HIS A 142 2.21 6.04 26.72
N THR A 143 1.73 7.27 26.57
CA THR A 143 2.34 8.44 27.20
C THR A 143 2.14 8.30 28.71
N THR A 144 3.23 8.45 29.47
CA THR A 144 3.25 8.43 30.94
C THR A 144 2.35 9.50 31.53
#